data_AF-A0A1F2RV43-F1
#
_entry.id   AF-A0A1F2RV43-F1
#
_cell.length_a   1.000
_cell.length_b   1.000
_cell.length_c   1.000
_cell.angle_alpha   90.00
_cell.angle_beta   90.00
_cell.angle_gamma   90.00
#
_symmetry.space_group_name_H-M   'P 1'
#
loop_
_entity.id
_entity.type
_entity.pdbx_description
1 polymer ?
#
loop_
_entity_poly.entity_id
_entity_poly.type
_entity_poly.pdbx_seq_one_letter_code
_entity_poly.pdbx_strand_id
1 'polypeptide(L)' 'MAVSLGNLAESYRNQDKYEQAEPLYKRSLAILESGLGMDHPTIVEILQNYAGLMHKMKRPADAERLEERAKTIRAKNPQ' A
#
# COMPACT_ATOMS: atom_id res chain seq x y z
N MET A 1 14.35 1.63 -3.83
CA MET A 1 14.50 1.35 -2.38
C MET A 1 13.17 1.20 -1.64
N ALA A 2 12.11 1.97 -1.91
CA ALA A 2 10.80 1.76 -1.28
C ALA A 2 9.84 0.89 -2.11
N VAL A 3 9.68 1.18 -3.41
CA VAL A 3 8.84 0.40 -4.34
C VAL A 3 9.21 -1.10 -4.32
N SER A 4 10.51 -1.41 -4.26
CA SER A 4 11.01 -2.78 -4.15
C SER A 4 10.52 -3.52 -2.90
N LEU A 5 10.31 -2.82 -1.76
CA LEU A 5 9.71 -3.40 -0.56
C LEU A 5 8.22 -3.68 -0.77
N GLY A 6 7.51 -2.80 -1.48
CA GLY A 6 6.13 -3.04 -1.92
C GLY A 6 6.00 -4.28 -2.80
N ASN A 7 6.89 -4.44 -3.78
CA ASN A 7 6.90 -5.61 -4.67
C ASN A 7 7.22 -6.90 -3.91
N LEU A 8 8.13 -6.84 -2.93
CA LEU A 8 8.42 -7.97 -2.05
C LEU A 8 7.20 -8.32 -1.19
N ALA A 9 6.52 -7.32 -0.64
CA ALA A 9 5.29 -7.52 0.11
C ALA A 9 4.21 -8.18 -0.75
N GLU A 10 4.09 -7.78 -2.02
CA GLU A 10 3.19 -8.41 -2.98
C GLU A 10 3.54 -9.88 -3.24
N SER A 11 4.83 -10.18 -3.41
CA SER A 11 5.29 -11.56 -3.55
C SER A 11 4.90 -12.41 -2.33
N TYR A 12 5.05 -11.89 -1.11
CA TYR A 12 4.61 -12.57 0.11
C TYR A 12 3.09 -12.72 0.19
N ARG A 13 2.32 -11.69 -0.22
CA ARG A 13 0.85 -11.77 -0.33
C ARG A 13 0.43 -12.90 -1.26
N ASN A 14 1.10 -13.06 -2.41
CA ASN A 14 0.79 -14.11 -3.38
C ASN A 14 1.19 -15.52 -2.91
N GLN A 15 2.04 -15.63 -1.89
CA GLN A 15 2.41 -16.88 -1.22
C GLN A 15 1.57 -17.15 0.04
N ASP A 16 0.51 -16.37 0.28
CA ASP A 16 -0.32 -16.41 1.49
C ASP A 16 0.43 -16.09 2.80
N LYS A 17 1.64 -15.51 2.70
CA LYS A 17 2.48 -15.10 3.84
C LYS A 17 2.14 -13.68 4.28
N TYR A 18 0.89 -13.48 4.69
CA TYR A 18 0.33 -12.15 4.94
C TYR A 18 1.04 -11.37 6.07
N GLU A 19 1.44 -12.08 7.13
CA GLU A 19 2.17 -11.49 8.27
C GLU A 19 3.55 -10.96 7.90
N GLN A 20 4.17 -11.51 6.84
CA GLN A 20 5.44 -11.01 6.31
C GLN A 20 5.24 -9.85 5.33
N ALA A 21 4.11 -9.84 4.62
CA ALA A 21 3.76 -8.79 3.67
C ALA A 21 3.40 -7.46 4.36
N GLU A 22 2.61 -7.50 5.44
CA GLU A 22 2.11 -6.30 6.13
C GLU A 22 3.23 -5.32 6.57
N PRO A 23 4.29 -5.74 7.30
CA PRO A 23 5.34 -4.81 7.72
C PRO A 23 6.12 -4.23 6.53
N LEU A 24 6.22 -4.95 5.41
CA LEU A 24 6.89 -4.48 4.21
C LEU A 24 6.08 -3.40 3.47
N TYR A 25 4.75 -3.56 3.37
CA TYR A 25 3.88 -2.49 2.88
C TYR A 25 3.96 -1.24 3.75
N LYS A 26 3.90 -1.38 5.08
CA LYS A 26 4.03 -0.25 6.02
C LYS A 26 5.37 0.47 5.86
N ARG A 27 6.47 -0.28 5.74
CA ARG A 27 7.81 0.31 5.55
C ARG A 27 7.94 1.01 4.20
N SER A 28 7.39 0.42 3.14
CA SER A 28 7.34 1.05 1.82
C SER A 28 6.60 2.39 1.87
N LEU A 29 5.41 2.41 2.48
CA LEU A 29 4.60 3.62 2.66
C LEU A 29 5.36 4.69 3.44
N ALA A 30 5.93 4.36 4.60
CA ALA A 30 6.64 5.33 5.43
C ALA A 30 7.84 5.99 4.70
N ILE A 31 8.59 5.21 3.91
CA ILE A 31 9.72 5.74 3.13
C ILE A 31 9.21 6.63 2.00
N LEU A 32 8.17 6.22 1.27
CA LEU A 32 7.61 7.03 0.18
C LEU A 32 6.97 8.32 0.70
N GLU A 33 6.24 8.26 1.82
CA GLU A 33 5.63 9.43 2.45
C GLU A 33 6.68 10.45 2.91
N SER A 34 7.80 9.96 3.48
CA SER A 34 8.90 10.81 3.92
C SER A 34 9.69 11.41 2.76
N GLY A 35 9.91 10.64 1.68
CA GLY A 35 10.73 11.07 0.55
C GLY A 35 9.99 11.88 -0.53
N LEU A 36 8.72 11.56 -0.78
CA LEU A 36 7.94 12.11 -1.89
C LEU A 36 6.74 12.95 -1.43
N GLY A 37 6.39 12.88 -0.14
CA GLY A 37 5.20 13.50 0.42
C GLY A 37 3.97 12.59 0.38
N MET A 38 3.01 12.85 1.29
CA MET A 38 1.87 11.97 1.58
C MET A 38 0.84 11.86 0.43
N ASP A 39 0.88 12.80 -0.52
CA ASP A 39 -0.03 12.91 -1.67
C ASP A 39 0.65 12.51 -3.00
N HIS A 40 1.83 11.89 -2.97
CA HIS A 40 2.53 11.51 -4.21
C HIS A 40 1.82 10.34 -4.92
N PRO A 41 1.63 10.39 -6.26
CA PRO A 41 0.94 9.33 -7.02
C PRO A 41 1.51 7.92 -6.83
N THR A 42 2.83 7.77 -6.63
CA THR A 42 3.48 6.48 -6.35
C THR A 42 2.95 5.77 -5.09
N ILE A 43 2.40 6.52 -4.13
CA ILE A 43 1.82 5.95 -2.91
C ILE A 43 0.51 5.19 -3.22
N VAL A 44 -0.21 5.59 -4.28
CA VAL A 44 -1.50 4.97 -4.68
C VAL A 44 -1.34 3.47 -4.93
N GLU A 45 -0.31 3.07 -5.66
CA GLU A 45 -0.04 1.66 -5.98
C GLU A 45 0.21 0.82 -4.72
N ILE A 46 1.00 1.36 -3.79
CA ILE A 46 1.30 0.70 -2.52
C ILE A 46 0.04 0.58 -1.65
N LEU A 47 -0.79 1.62 -1.59
CA LEU A 47 -2.05 1.60 -0.85
C LEU A 47 -3.03 0.56 -1.42
N GLN A 48 -3.16 0.46 -2.74
CA GLN A 48 -4.02 -0.53 -3.40
C GLN A 48 -3.56 -1.96 -3.13
N ASN A 49 -2.25 -2.21 -3.26
CA ASN A 49 -1.69 -3.53 -3.00
C ASN A 49 -1.81 -3.94 -1.53
N TYR A 50 -1.67 -2.98 -0.61
CA TYR A 50 -1.86 -3.18 0.81
C TYR A 50 -3.34 -3.40 1.17
N ALA A 51 -4.28 -2.70 0.53
CA ALA A 51 -5.71 -2.96 0.67
C ALA A 51 -6.08 -4.39 0.25
N GLY A 52 -5.50 -4.87 -0.86
CA GLY A 52 -5.64 -6.26 -1.30
C GLY A 52 -5.16 -7.27 -0.23
N LEU A 53 -4.08 -6.95 0.49
CA LEU A 53 -3.63 -7.76 1.63
C LEU A 53 -4.63 -7.74 2.79
N MET A 54 -5.20 -6.58 3.12
CA MET A 54 -6.19 -6.45 4.19
C MET A 54 -7.46 -7.27 3.91
N HIS A 55 -7.92 -7.33 2.66
CA HIS A 55 -9.01 -8.23 2.25
C HIS A 55 -8.67 -9.70 2.51
N LYS A 56 -7.44 -10.13 2.19
CA LYS A 56 -6.97 -11.49 2.45
C LYS A 56 -6.86 -11.82 3.95
N MET A 57 -6.50 -10.84 4.76
CA MET A 57 -6.45 -10.97 6.23
C MET A 57 -7.81 -10.86 6.91
N LYS A 58 -8.91 -10.80 6.15
CA LYS A 58 -10.28 -10.59 6.67
C LYS A 58 -10.43 -9.30 7.49
N ARG A 59 -9.71 -8.25 7.09
CA ARG A 59 -9.73 -6.90 7.69
C ARG A 59 -10.27 -5.87 6.69
N PRO A 60 -11.53 -5.98 6.22
CA PRO A 60 -12.06 -5.13 5.15
C PRO A 60 -12.11 -3.64 5.53
N ALA A 61 -12.37 -3.32 6.81
CA ALA A 61 -12.39 -1.94 7.29
C ALA A 61 -11.03 -1.23 7.11
N ASP A 62 -9.91 -1.96 7.23
CA ASP A 62 -8.59 -1.38 6.97
C ASP A 62 -8.32 -1.26 5.47
N ALA A 63 -8.83 -2.19 4.66
CA ALA A 63 -8.76 -2.10 3.20
C ALA A 63 -9.50 -0.86 2.67
N GLU A 64 -10.73 -0.64 3.14
CA GLU A 64 -11.57 0.50 2.74
C GLU A 64 -10.89 1.84 3.01
N ARG A 65 -10.27 1.99 4.19
CA ARG A 65 -9.50 3.20 4.53
C ARG A 65 -8.33 3.43 3.57
N LEU A 66 -7.60 2.37 3.22
CA LEU A 66 -6.48 2.45 2.28
C LEU A 66 -6.96 2.81 0.87
N GLU A 67 -8.06 2.22 0.42
CA GLU A 67 -8.68 2.51 -0.87
C GLU A 67 -9.22 3.95 -0.95
N GLU A 68 -9.86 4.45 0.11
CA GLU A 68 -10.35 5.83 0.20
C GLU A 68 -9.18 6.82 0.11
N ARG A 69 -8.08 6.52 0.81
CA ARG A 69 -6.86 7.32 0.72
C ARG A 69 -6.27 7.31 -0.69
N ALA A 70 -6.19 6.14 -1.32
CA ALA A 70 -5.71 6.02 -2.70
C ALA A 70 -6.56 6.83 -3.69
N LYS A 71 -7.90 6.80 -3.53
CA LYS A 71 -8.84 7.62 -4.32
C LYS A 71 -8.61 9.11 -4.10
N THR A 72 -8.42 9.53 -2.86
CA THR A 72 -8.14 10.94 -2.51
C THR A 72 -6.87 11.44 -3.18
N ILE A 73 -5.79 10.66 -3.16
CA ILE A 73 -4.53 11.02 -3.81
C ILE A 73 -4.70 11.11 -5.33
N ARG A 74 -5.40 10.15 -5.96
CA ARG A 74 -5.71 10.21 -7.40
C ARG A 74 -6.56 11.43 -7.77
N ALA A 75 -7.53 11.81 -6.93
CA ALA A 75 -8.38 12.96 -7.18
C ALA A 75 -7.61 14.29 -7.07
N LYS A 76 -6.62 14.37 -6.17
CA LYS A 76 -5.72 15.53 -6.05
C LYS A 76 -4.68 15.62 -7.16
N ASN A 77 -4.32 14.49 -7.77
CA ASN A 77 -3.35 14.40 -8.86
C ASN A 77 -4.03 13.82 -10.12
N PRO A 78 -4.98 14.53 -10.72
CA PRO A 78 -5.49 14.15 -12.03
C PRO A 78 -4.32 14.25 -13.01
N GLN A 79 -3.94 13.13 -13.62
CA GLN A 79 -3.01 13.10 -14.75
C GLN A 79 -3.56 13.96 -15.89
#